data_AF-R9GR96-F1
#
_entry.id   AF-R9GR96-F1
#
_cell.length_a   1.000
_cell.length_b   1.000
_cell.length_c   1.000
_cell.angle_alpha   90.00
_cell.angle_beta   90.00
_cell.angle_gamma   90.00
#
_symmetry.space_group_name_H-M   'P 1'
#
loop_
_entity.id
_entity.type
_entity.pdbx_description
1 polymer ?
#
loop_
_entity_poly.entity_id
_entity_poly.type
_entity_poly.pdbx_seq_one_letter_code
_entity_poly.pdbx_strand_id
1 'polypeptide(L)'
;MLIIVPNLYLKSNKFKTVLRWGKLLDTFKHFLTKTYRRDHFTMSSNIRIRRVCLHCGKEFEARTTVTNYCSSQCSKRAYKSRIRIEKISKSNVETNEIINKPILDLLGKEFLTVREVASLLNSSKQTVYTLIKSGTLLGVNIKKKKTLVRRSDIDRLFEIPEIHVTPVKKSVVRPKEKDCYYMAEIQTLFGLSEKALFDIIKRNNIPKYRNGRYVYISKKLIHQVLNY
;
A
#
# COMPACT_ATOMS: atom_id res chain seq x y z
N MET A 1 24.03 24.55 -10.98
CA MET A 1 22.70 24.89 -11.54
C MET A 1 21.68 24.58 -10.46
N LEU A 2 21.37 25.47 -9.51
CA LEU A 2 20.46 26.63 -9.65
C LEU A 2 19.29 26.26 -10.58
N ILE A 3 18.01 26.21 -10.18
CA ILE A 3 17.29 27.20 -9.37
C ILE A 3 16.11 26.51 -8.63
N ILE A 4 16.07 26.68 -7.30
CA ILE A 4 14.87 26.54 -6.47
C ILE A 4 14.18 27.90 -6.49
N VAL A 5 12.89 27.96 -6.83
CA VAL A 5 12.07 29.18 -6.69
C VAL A 5 10.99 28.93 -5.63
N PRO A 6 11.05 29.55 -4.44
CA PRO A 6 9.91 29.68 -3.55
C PRO A 6 9.17 30.98 -3.85
N ASN A 7 7.89 30.84 -4.18
CA ASN A 7 6.93 31.91 -4.35
C ASN A 7 6.52 32.47 -2.97
N LEU A 8 7.08 33.63 -2.59
CA LEU A 8 6.72 34.38 -1.39
C LEU A 8 5.78 35.53 -1.77
N TYR A 9 4.49 35.32 -1.53
CA TYR A 9 3.45 36.36 -1.59
C TYR A 9 3.50 37.17 -0.29
N LEU A 10 4.08 38.36 -0.32
CA LEU A 10 4.02 39.33 0.78
C LEU A 10 3.26 40.59 0.35
N LYS A 11 2.15 40.83 1.06
CA LYS A 11 1.35 42.06 1.08
C LYS A 11 2.24 43.27 1.31
N SER A 12 2.13 44.30 0.47
CA SER A 12 2.56 45.66 0.81
C SER A 12 1.35 46.57 1.01
N ASN A 13 1.40 47.27 2.13
CA ASN A 13 0.39 48.14 2.70
C ASN A 13 0.85 49.59 2.46
N LYS A 14 -0.11 50.46 2.12
CA LYS A 14 -0.15 51.92 2.36
C LYS A 14 1.17 52.72 2.31
N PHE A 15 1.24 53.64 1.35
CA PHE A 15 1.82 54.98 1.59
C PHE A 15 0.85 56.07 1.14
N LYS A 16 0.49 56.95 2.07
CA LYS A 16 -0.20 58.21 1.87
C LYS A 16 0.83 59.33 1.97
N THR A 17 0.88 60.19 0.96
CA THR A 17 1.43 61.56 0.96
C THR A 17 0.77 62.26 -0.25
N VAL A 18 -0.29 63.06 -0.15
CA VAL A 18 -0.50 64.41 0.45
C VAL A 18 0.14 65.56 -0.36
N LEU A 19 -0.73 66.49 -0.78
CA LEU A 19 -0.56 67.88 -1.27
C LEU A 19 -0.12 68.09 -2.73
N ARG A 20 -0.98 68.60 -3.63
CA ARG A 20 -1.58 69.97 -3.75
C ARG A 20 -0.75 70.85 -4.69
N TRP A 21 -1.13 70.86 -5.97
CA TRP A 21 -1.04 72.04 -6.83
C TRP A 21 -2.38 72.17 -7.55
N GLY A 22 -3.10 73.23 -7.20
CA GLY A 22 -4.38 73.56 -7.79
C GLY A 22 -4.21 74.38 -9.06
N LYS A 23 -5.25 74.29 -9.89
CA LYS A 23 -5.83 75.38 -10.69
C LYS A 23 -4.85 76.19 -11.54
N LEU A 24 -4.65 75.74 -12.77
CA LEU A 24 -4.45 76.63 -13.92
C LEU A 24 -4.53 75.79 -15.19
N LEU A 25 -5.73 75.75 -15.79
CA LEU A 25 -6.04 75.60 -17.22
C LEU A 25 -7.55 75.25 -17.44
N ASP A 26 -8.43 75.80 -16.60
CA ASP A 26 -9.83 76.01 -16.95
C ASP A 26 -9.92 77.31 -17.75
N THR A 27 -9.72 77.20 -19.07
CA THR A 27 -10.16 78.15 -20.12
C THR A 27 -9.36 77.80 -21.37
N PHE A 28 -9.87 76.89 -22.22
CA PHE A 28 -9.64 76.87 -23.69
C PHE A 28 -10.17 75.61 -24.36
N LYS A 29 -11.42 75.21 -24.08
CA LYS A 29 -12.12 74.19 -24.90
C LYS A 29 -13.64 74.37 -24.90
N HIS A 30 -14.08 75.63 -24.95
CA HIS A 30 -15.46 75.98 -25.31
C HIS A 30 -15.46 76.59 -26.71
N PHE A 31 -15.02 75.82 -27.70
CA PHE A 31 -15.30 76.10 -29.10
C PHE A 31 -15.20 74.79 -29.87
N LEU A 32 -16.29 74.42 -30.54
CA LEU A 32 -16.52 73.17 -31.30
C LEU A 32 -17.09 71.96 -30.53
N THR A 33 -18.12 72.16 -29.69
CA THR A 33 -19.18 71.14 -29.55
C THR A 33 -20.12 71.22 -30.75
N LYS A 34 -19.57 70.93 -31.94
CA LYS A 34 -20.38 70.59 -33.10
C LYS A 34 -20.90 69.18 -32.82
N THR A 35 -22.21 69.06 -32.75
CA THR A 35 -22.97 67.85 -32.46
C THR A 35 -22.59 66.70 -33.40
N TYR A 36 -21.53 65.98 -33.07
CA TYR A 36 -21.31 64.66 -33.65
C TYR A 36 -22.32 63.72 -32.98
N ARG A 37 -23.48 63.59 -33.61
CA ARG A 37 -24.42 62.51 -33.36
C ARG A 37 -23.62 61.22 -33.58
N ARG A 38 -23.07 60.64 -32.50
CA ARG A 38 -22.53 59.28 -32.54
C ARG A 38 -23.75 58.41 -32.81
N ASP A 39 -23.95 58.09 -34.07
CA ASP A 39 -24.81 56.98 -34.43
C ASP A 39 -24.20 55.76 -33.73
N HIS A 40 -24.87 55.35 -32.65
CA HIS A 40 -24.56 54.13 -31.93
C HIS A 40 -24.88 52.98 -32.88
N PHE A 41 -23.93 52.65 -33.73
CA PHE A 41 -24.00 51.48 -34.60
C PHE A 41 -23.98 50.27 -33.68
N THR A 42 -25.17 49.73 -33.42
CA THR A 42 -25.34 48.46 -32.70
C THR A 42 -24.75 47.36 -33.57
N MET A 43 -23.48 47.05 -33.37
CA MET A 43 -22.88 45.81 -33.87
C MET A 43 -23.55 44.63 -33.17
N SER A 44 -24.73 44.23 -33.66
CA SER A 44 -25.39 43.01 -33.25
C SER A 44 -24.74 41.85 -34.00
N SER A 45 -23.75 41.23 -33.40
CA SER A 45 -23.19 39.99 -33.93
C SER A 45 -24.25 38.90 -33.73
N ASN A 46 -24.97 38.56 -34.81
CA ASN A 46 -25.98 37.50 -34.80
C ASN A 46 -25.32 36.12 -34.83
N ILE A 47 -24.48 35.86 -33.83
CA ILE A 47 -23.67 34.66 -33.71
C ILE A 47 -24.61 33.47 -33.37
N ARG A 48 -24.48 32.39 -34.12
CA ARG A 48 -25.14 31.10 -33.85
C ARG A 48 -24.08 30.01 -33.95
N ILE A 49 -23.85 29.33 -32.83
CA ILE A 49 -22.82 28.29 -32.72
C ILE A 49 -23.49 27.02 -32.21
N ARG A 50 -23.29 25.89 -32.87
CA ARG A 50 -23.77 24.59 -32.38
C ARG A 50 -22.86 24.10 -31.26
N ARG A 51 -23.43 23.76 -30.09
CA ARG A 51 -22.71 23.27 -28.90
C ARG A 51 -23.47 22.12 -28.26
N VAL A 52 -22.77 21.32 -27.45
CA VAL A 52 -23.38 20.26 -26.62
C VAL A 52 -23.56 20.78 -25.20
N CYS A 53 -24.75 20.56 -24.62
CA CYS A 53 -25.06 20.96 -23.25
C CYS A 53 -24.27 20.11 -22.24
N LEU A 54 -23.49 20.76 -21.37
CA LEU A 54 -22.68 20.07 -20.36
C LEU A 54 -23.50 19.29 -19.30
N HIS A 55 -24.80 19.55 -19.19
CA HIS A 55 -25.66 18.86 -18.24
C HIS A 55 -26.40 17.65 -18.84
N CYS A 56 -27.05 17.82 -19.99
CA CYS A 56 -27.92 16.80 -20.57
C CYS A 56 -27.33 16.13 -21.83
N GLY A 57 -26.17 16.58 -22.31
CA GLY A 57 -25.51 16.01 -23.48
C GLY A 57 -26.20 16.28 -24.82
N LYS A 58 -27.30 17.07 -24.84
CA LYS A 58 -28.01 17.41 -26.09
C LYS A 58 -27.34 18.58 -26.81
N GLU A 59 -27.33 18.50 -28.13
CA GLU A 59 -26.92 19.61 -29.00
C GLU A 59 -27.94 20.76 -28.93
N PHE A 60 -27.43 22.00 -29.01
CA PHE A 60 -28.23 23.22 -29.05
C PHE A 60 -27.50 24.35 -29.76
N GLU A 61 -28.25 25.36 -30.21
CA GLU A 61 -27.70 26.58 -30.81
C GLU A 61 -27.48 27.67 -29.75
N ALA A 62 -26.21 27.99 -29.53
CA ALA A 62 -25.74 29.05 -28.66
C ALA A 62 -25.72 30.41 -29.38
N ARG A 63 -26.14 31.46 -28.68
CA ARG A 63 -26.07 32.86 -29.17
C ARG A 63 -24.78 33.58 -28.75
N THR A 64 -24.01 33.00 -27.82
CA THR A 64 -22.75 33.54 -27.32
C THR A 64 -21.72 32.43 -27.17
N THR A 65 -20.44 32.77 -27.26
CA THR A 65 -19.32 31.82 -27.18
C THR A 65 -19.18 31.15 -25.80
N VAL A 66 -19.69 31.77 -24.74
CA VAL A 66 -19.57 31.33 -23.34
C VAL A 66 -20.72 30.45 -22.85
N THR A 67 -21.76 30.23 -23.66
CA THR A 67 -22.92 29.44 -23.23
C THR A 67 -22.61 27.94 -23.20
N ASN A 68 -22.82 27.34 -22.03
CA ASN A 68 -22.47 25.94 -21.75
C ASN A 68 -23.68 25.01 -21.63
N TYR A 69 -24.91 25.55 -21.55
CA TYR A 69 -26.13 24.80 -21.29
C TYR A 69 -27.23 25.21 -22.26
N CYS A 70 -28.05 24.24 -22.68
CA CYS A 70 -29.16 24.48 -23.61
C CYS A 70 -30.34 25.27 -23.01
N SER A 71 -30.44 25.33 -21.68
CA SER A 71 -31.52 26.05 -20.99
C SER A 71 -31.13 26.47 -19.58
N SER A 72 -31.87 27.44 -19.03
CA SER A 72 -31.73 27.87 -17.63
C SER A 72 -31.95 26.72 -16.65
N GLN A 73 -32.84 25.77 -16.99
CA GLN A 73 -33.09 24.57 -16.18
C GLN A 73 -31.87 23.65 -16.12
N CYS A 74 -31.21 23.40 -17.26
CA CYS A 74 -29.98 22.61 -17.31
C CYS A 74 -28.84 23.28 -16.52
N SER A 75 -28.72 24.61 -16.61
CA SER A 75 -27.75 25.37 -15.81
C SER A 75 -28.01 25.23 -14.30
N LYS A 76 -29.26 25.39 -13.85
CA LYS A 76 -29.66 25.22 -12.43
C LYS A 76 -29.41 23.80 -11.93
N ARG A 77 -29.71 22.78 -12.74
CA ARG A 77 -29.47 21.37 -12.38
C ARG A 77 -27.97 21.06 -12.30
N ALA A 78 -27.16 21.54 -13.24
CA ALA A 78 -25.71 21.40 -13.21
C ALA A 78 -25.11 22.06 -11.97
N TYR A 79 -25.55 23.27 -11.63
CA TYR A 79 -25.14 23.96 -10.41
C TYR A 79 -25.43 23.10 -9.16
N LYS A 80 -26.66 22.59 -9.03
CA LYS A 80 -27.05 21.72 -7.90
C LYS A 80 -26.25 20.41 -7.86
N SER A 81 -26.00 19.81 -9.03
CA SER A 81 -25.19 18.59 -9.15
C SER A 81 -23.75 18.83 -8.66
N ARG A 82 -23.12 19.93 -9.10
CA ARG A 82 -21.78 20.33 -8.65
C ARG A 82 -21.71 20.47 -7.13
N ILE A 83 -22.66 21.20 -6.53
CA ILE A 83 -22.71 21.39 -5.07
C ILE A 83 -22.90 20.04 -4.35
N ARG A 84 -23.72 19.14 -4.90
CA ARG A 84 -23.91 17.79 -4.32
C ARG A 84 -22.62 16.98 -4.38
N ILE A 85 -21.94 16.95 -5.52
CA ILE A 85 -20.67 16.23 -5.71
C ILE A 85 -19.60 16.79 -4.77
N GLU A 86 -19.52 18.11 -4.63
CA GLU A 86 -18.58 18.77 -3.72
C GLU A 86 -18.82 18.36 -2.26
N LYS A 87 -20.08 18.33 -1.80
CA LYS A 87 -20.44 17.85 -0.46
C LYS A 87 -20.07 16.39 -0.23
N ILE A 88 -20.37 15.52 -1.20
CA ILE A 88 -20.03 14.09 -1.13
C ILE A 88 -18.52 13.91 -1.09
N SER A 89 -17.79 14.61 -1.96
CA SER A 89 -16.32 14.57 -2.01
C SER A 89 -15.71 15.00 -0.67
N LYS A 90 -16.20 16.10 -0.08
CA LYS A 90 -15.72 16.57 1.22
C LYS A 90 -15.95 15.54 2.32
N SER A 91 -17.15 14.96 2.40
CA SER A 91 -17.48 13.90 3.35
C SER A 91 -16.58 12.66 3.18
N ASN A 92 -16.31 12.26 1.94
CA ASN A 92 -15.45 11.11 1.66
C ASN A 92 -13.99 11.39 2.05
N VAL A 93 -13.49 12.60 1.80
CA VAL A 93 -12.14 13.02 2.22
C VAL A 93 -12.01 12.96 3.75
N GLU A 94 -12.95 13.55 4.49
CA GLU A 94 -12.98 13.51 5.96
C GLU A 94 -12.98 12.06 6.48
N THR A 95 -13.76 11.17 5.86
CA THR A 95 -13.82 9.75 6.22
C THR A 95 -12.49 9.05 5.96
N ASN A 96 -11.89 9.27 4.79
CA ASN A 96 -10.60 8.69 4.42
C ASN A 96 -9.46 9.20 5.32
N GLU A 97 -9.49 10.46 5.73
CA GLU A 97 -8.53 11.00 6.70
C GLU A 97 -8.64 10.27 8.05
N ILE A 98 -9.86 9.99 8.54
CA ILE A 98 -10.05 9.21 9.77
C ILE A 98 -9.48 7.78 9.63
N ILE A 99 -9.72 7.14 8.48
CA ILE A 99 -9.20 5.79 8.20
C ILE A 99 -7.67 5.78 8.11
N ASN A 100 -7.06 6.83 7.53
CA ASN A 100 -5.62 6.88 7.24
C ASN A 100 -4.76 7.46 8.37
N LYS A 101 -5.32 8.28 9.28
CA LYS A 101 -4.66 8.76 10.50
C LYS A 101 -3.83 7.70 11.26
N PRO A 102 -4.34 6.48 11.53
CA PRO A 102 -3.57 5.46 12.23
C PRO A 102 -2.30 5.03 11.48
N ILE A 103 -2.21 5.19 10.16
CA ILE A 103 -1.01 4.80 9.39
C ILE A 103 0.08 5.87 9.51
N LEU A 104 -0.29 7.16 9.39
CA LEU A 104 0.65 8.27 9.51
C LEU A 104 1.29 8.33 10.91
N ASP A 105 0.49 8.12 11.96
CA ASP A 105 0.99 8.08 13.34
C ASP A 105 1.99 6.93 13.58
N LEU A 106 1.97 5.87 12.77
CA LEU A 106 2.91 4.75 12.89
C LEU A 106 4.25 5.00 12.20
N LEU A 107 4.28 5.83 11.16
CA LEU A 107 5.51 6.17 10.44
C LEU A 107 6.44 7.05 11.27
N GLY A 108 5.88 7.90 12.15
CA GLY A 108 6.64 8.78 13.03
C GLY A 108 7.14 8.15 14.34
N LYS A 109 6.73 6.91 14.66
CA LYS A 109 7.12 6.26 15.92
C LYS A 109 8.42 5.48 15.76
N GLU A 110 9.43 5.84 16.55
CA GLU A 110 10.70 5.11 16.63
C GLU A 110 10.54 3.75 17.33
N PHE A 111 9.64 3.67 18.32
CA PHE A 111 9.35 2.45 19.08
C PHE A 111 7.93 1.97 18.81
N LEU A 112 7.82 0.72 18.38
CA LEU A 112 6.58 0.10 17.96
C LEU A 112 6.19 -1.01 18.94
N THR A 113 4.90 -1.08 19.26
CA THR A 113 4.34 -2.21 20.00
C THR A 113 4.23 -3.44 19.11
N VAL A 114 4.17 -4.63 19.70
CA VAL A 114 3.99 -5.90 18.96
C VAL A 114 2.81 -5.87 17.99
N ARG A 115 1.71 -5.17 18.33
CA ARG A 115 0.56 -5.03 17.44
C ARG A 115 0.88 -4.22 16.20
N GLU A 116 1.61 -3.12 16.37
CA GLU A 116 2.01 -2.22 15.29
C GLU A 116 3.04 -2.90 14.39
N VAL A 117 4.00 -3.61 14.97
CA VAL A 117 4.96 -4.45 14.22
C VAL A 117 4.24 -5.52 13.40
N ALA A 118 3.24 -6.19 13.99
CA ALA A 118 2.44 -7.19 13.30
C ALA A 118 1.71 -6.60 12.09
N SER A 119 1.12 -5.40 12.22
CA SER A 119 0.50 -4.69 11.10
C SER A 119 1.52 -4.30 10.02
N LEU A 120 2.73 -3.84 10.42
CA LEU A 120 3.79 -3.43 9.49
C LEU A 120 4.34 -4.60 8.67
N LEU A 121 4.54 -5.75 9.31
CA LEU A 121 5.02 -6.98 8.67
C LEU A 121 3.88 -7.79 8.02
N ASN A 122 2.66 -7.26 8.01
CA ASN A 122 1.44 -7.94 7.56
C ASN A 122 1.34 -9.39 8.09
N SER A 123 1.62 -9.55 9.38
CA SER A 123 1.79 -10.85 10.06
C SER A 123 0.96 -10.93 11.34
N SER A 124 0.78 -12.14 11.87
CA SER A 124 0.10 -12.30 13.16
C SER A 124 0.97 -11.81 14.32
N LYS A 125 0.34 -11.36 15.42
CA LYS A 125 1.05 -11.03 16.68
C LYS A 125 1.88 -12.21 17.20
N GLN A 126 1.39 -13.43 16.97
CA GLN A 126 2.07 -14.66 17.36
C GLN A 126 3.40 -14.82 16.63
N THR A 127 3.42 -14.54 15.33
CA THR A 127 4.64 -14.55 14.51
C THR A 127 5.69 -13.60 15.07
N VAL A 128 5.28 -12.38 15.43
CA VAL A 128 6.19 -11.39 16.05
C VAL A 128 6.73 -11.89 17.39
N TYR A 129 5.88 -12.47 18.25
CA TYR A 129 6.36 -13.08 19.49
C TYR A 129 7.33 -14.24 19.25
N THR A 130 7.09 -15.06 18.25
CA THR A 130 8.00 -16.15 17.85
C THR A 130 9.34 -15.59 17.41
N LEU A 131 9.37 -14.53 16.59
CA LEU A 131 10.60 -13.87 16.12
C LEU A 131 11.40 -13.25 17.28
N ILE A 132 10.72 -12.67 18.27
CA ILE A 132 11.36 -12.16 19.48
C ILE A 132 11.92 -13.31 20.32
N LYS A 133 11.16 -14.40 20.47
CA LYS A 133 11.59 -15.58 21.24
C LYS A 133 12.75 -16.33 20.59
N SER A 134 12.82 -16.38 19.26
CA SER A 134 13.95 -16.97 18.52
C SER A 134 15.19 -16.07 18.52
N GLY A 135 15.08 -14.83 19.01
CA GLY A 135 16.18 -13.85 18.99
C GLY A 135 16.42 -13.24 17.61
N THR A 136 15.58 -13.53 16.62
CA THR A 136 15.69 -12.97 15.27
C THR A 136 15.30 -11.49 15.25
N LEU A 137 14.34 -11.10 16.09
CA LEU A 137 13.91 -9.72 16.27
C LEU A 137 14.19 -9.26 17.70
N LEU A 138 14.87 -8.13 17.86
CA LEU A 138 15.14 -7.56 19.18
C LEU A 138 13.90 -6.82 19.71
N GLY A 139 13.51 -7.13 20.95
CA GLY A 139 12.38 -6.51 21.61
C GLY A 139 12.64 -6.33 23.11
N VAL A 140 12.25 -5.18 23.65
CA VAL A 140 12.41 -4.82 25.07
C VAL A 140 11.06 -4.87 25.78
N ASN A 141 11.00 -5.65 26.87
CA ASN A 141 9.82 -5.71 27.73
C ASN A 141 9.86 -4.58 28.76
N ILE A 142 9.01 -3.56 28.60
CA ILE A 142 8.90 -2.44 29.56
C ILE A 142 8.01 -2.83 30.75
N LYS A 143 6.95 -3.61 30.50
CA LYS A 143 6.04 -4.16 31.53
C LYS A 143 5.61 -5.58 31.12
N LYS A 144 4.99 -6.31 32.05
CA LYS A 144 4.53 -7.72 31.88
C LYS A 144 3.84 -8.03 30.54
N LYS A 145 3.10 -7.09 29.94
CA LYS A 145 2.38 -7.26 28.65
C LYS A 145 2.71 -6.17 27.62
N LYS A 146 3.82 -5.46 27.78
CA LYS A 146 4.21 -4.34 26.90
C LYS A 146 5.65 -4.53 26.43
N THR A 147 5.77 -5.11 25.24
CA THR A 147 7.02 -5.25 24.49
C THR A 147 7.07 -4.17 23.42
N LEU A 148 8.20 -3.46 23.36
CA LEU A 148 8.51 -2.50 22.31
C LEU A 148 9.67 -3.00 21.46
N VAL A 149 9.61 -2.70 20.17
CA VAL A 149 10.60 -3.02 19.15
C VAL A 149 11.03 -1.72 18.50
N ARG A 150 12.33 -1.51 18.30
CA ARG A 150 12.83 -0.33 17.56
C ARG A 150 12.60 -0.52 16.08
N ARG A 151 12.25 0.55 15.37
CA ARG A 151 12.08 0.54 13.91
C ARG A 151 13.31 -0.02 13.20
N SER A 152 14.50 0.43 13.58
CA SER A 152 15.77 -0.03 13.00
C SER A 152 16.00 -1.53 13.16
N ASP A 153 15.55 -2.16 14.24
CA ASP A 153 15.66 -3.61 14.42
C ASP A 153 14.74 -4.40 13.48
N ILE A 154 13.64 -3.79 13.03
CA ILE A 154 12.77 -4.36 12.00
C ILE A 154 13.42 -4.21 10.63
N ASP A 155 13.98 -3.03 10.34
CA ASP A 155 14.63 -2.77 9.05
C ASP A 155 15.84 -3.71 8.85
N ARG A 156 16.61 -3.98 9.91
CA ARG A 156 17.68 -4.98 9.94
C ARG A 156 17.26 -6.39 9.54
N LEU A 157 15.99 -6.76 9.68
CA LEU A 157 15.50 -8.07 9.22
C LEU A 157 15.61 -8.23 7.70
N PHE A 158 15.63 -7.12 6.97
CA PHE A 158 15.69 -7.07 5.50
C PHE A 158 17.07 -6.64 4.99
N GLU A 159 17.99 -6.29 5.88
CA GLU A 159 19.39 -6.05 5.57
C GLU A 159 20.10 -7.41 5.44
N ILE A 160 20.08 -7.96 4.22
CA ILE A 160 20.60 -9.28 3.89
C ILE A 160 22.12 -9.37 4.17
N PRO A 161 22.59 -10.38 4.92
CA PRO A 161 23.68 -11.23 4.47
C PRO A 161 23.04 -12.45 3.79
N GLU A 162 23.58 -12.80 2.63
CA GLU A 162 23.03 -13.69 1.61
C GLU A 162 22.19 -14.87 2.13
N ILE A 163 21.11 -15.17 1.39
CA ILE A 163 20.28 -16.35 1.58
C ILE A 163 21.16 -17.59 1.41
N HIS A 164 21.73 -18.09 2.51
CA HIS A 164 22.17 -19.48 2.56
C HIS A 164 20.90 -20.32 2.58
N VAL A 165 20.41 -20.69 1.39
CA VAL A 165 19.59 -21.88 1.23
C VAL A 165 20.49 -23.03 1.67
N THR A 166 20.61 -23.24 2.98
CA THR A 166 21.18 -24.48 3.46
C THR A 166 20.18 -25.53 3.02
N PRO A 167 20.54 -26.44 2.09
CA PRO A 167 19.67 -27.57 1.83
C PRO A 167 19.47 -28.23 3.17
N VAL A 168 18.20 -28.33 3.61
CA VAL A 168 17.83 -29.03 4.83
C VAL A 168 18.48 -30.39 4.75
N LYS A 169 19.63 -30.56 5.42
CA LYS A 169 20.26 -31.85 5.58
C LYS A 169 19.23 -32.60 6.39
N LYS A 170 18.46 -33.48 5.73
CA LYS A 170 17.74 -34.55 6.41
C LYS A 170 18.84 -35.29 7.17
N SER A 171 19.06 -34.93 8.42
CA SER A 171 19.93 -35.68 9.30
C SER A 171 19.29 -37.06 9.32
N VAL A 172 19.97 -38.01 8.69
CA VAL A 172 19.53 -39.39 8.72
C VAL A 172 19.68 -39.80 10.19
N VAL A 173 18.62 -39.62 10.97
CA VAL A 173 18.58 -39.97 12.38
C VAL A 173 18.82 -41.47 12.43
N ARG A 174 19.98 -41.88 12.92
CA ARG A 174 20.27 -43.29 13.17
C ARG A 174 19.34 -43.72 14.29
N PRO A 175 18.41 -44.67 14.06
CA PRO A 175 17.56 -45.17 15.14
C PRO A 175 18.46 -45.80 16.22
N LYS A 176 18.07 -45.69 17.48
CA LYS A 176 18.78 -46.34 18.59
C LYS A 176 18.78 -47.85 18.37
N GLU A 177 19.84 -48.53 18.79
CA GLU A 177 20.02 -49.99 18.57
C GLU A 177 18.82 -50.81 19.11
N LYS A 178 18.19 -50.36 20.20
CA LYS A 178 17.01 -51.01 20.80
C LYS A 178 15.77 -51.05 19.89
N ASP A 179 15.67 -50.11 18.96
CA ASP A 179 14.51 -49.92 18.08
C ASP A 179 14.72 -50.49 16.67
N CYS A 180 15.75 -51.32 16.49
CA CYS A 180 16.07 -51.99 15.23
C CYS A 180 16.00 -53.52 15.37
N TYR A 181 15.69 -54.20 14.27
CA TYR A 181 15.96 -55.63 14.09
C TYR A 181 17.13 -55.82 13.13
N TYR A 182 17.92 -56.89 13.32
CA TYR A 182 18.83 -57.35 12.28
C TYR A 182 18.13 -58.27 11.28
N MET A 183 18.67 -58.38 10.07
CA MET A 183 18.07 -59.15 8.97
C MET A 183 17.64 -60.58 9.35
N ALA A 184 18.52 -61.36 9.98
CA ALA A 184 18.22 -62.73 10.39
C ALA A 184 17.17 -62.82 11.52
N GLU A 185 17.05 -61.81 12.36
CA GLU A 185 16.00 -61.67 13.38
C GLU A 185 14.62 -61.53 12.73
N ILE A 186 14.54 -60.77 11.64
CA ILE A 186 13.28 -60.61 10.89
C ILE A 186 12.91 -61.91 10.17
N GLN A 187 13.90 -62.63 9.63
CA GLN A 187 13.67 -63.93 8.99
C GLN A 187 13.07 -64.94 9.95
N THR A 188 13.58 -65.03 11.18
CA THR A 188 13.08 -65.97 12.20
C THR A 188 11.73 -65.54 12.78
N LEU A 189 11.54 -64.25 13.08
CA LEU A 189 10.30 -63.74 13.66
C LEU A 189 9.10 -63.83 12.70
N PHE A 190 9.32 -63.57 11.41
CA PHE A 190 8.26 -63.51 10.41
C PHE A 190 8.24 -64.72 9.46
N GLY A 191 9.13 -65.70 9.65
CA GLY A 191 9.20 -66.91 8.82
C GLY A 191 9.49 -66.63 7.33
N LEU A 192 10.25 -65.58 7.02
CA LEU A 192 10.50 -65.14 5.64
C LEU A 192 11.79 -65.72 5.09
N SER A 193 11.78 -66.12 3.81
CA SER A 193 13.01 -66.44 3.08
C SER A 193 13.86 -65.17 2.88
N GLU A 194 15.18 -65.32 2.80
CA GLU A 194 16.12 -64.19 2.66
C GLU A 194 15.79 -63.31 1.45
N LYS A 195 15.45 -63.96 0.33
CA LYS A 195 15.07 -63.30 -0.92
C LYS A 195 13.76 -62.54 -0.78
N ALA A 196 12.75 -63.14 -0.15
CA ALA A 196 11.46 -62.49 0.06
C ALA A 196 11.60 -61.20 0.90
N LEU A 197 12.38 -61.27 1.98
CA LEU A 197 12.63 -60.12 2.83
C LEU A 197 13.41 -59.01 2.08
N PHE A 198 14.42 -59.38 1.30
CA PHE A 198 15.17 -58.43 0.47
C PHE A 198 14.27 -57.70 -0.55
N ASP A 199 13.40 -58.44 -1.23
CA ASP A 199 12.48 -57.89 -2.22
C ASP A 199 11.44 -56.96 -1.59
N ILE A 200 10.99 -57.25 -0.37
CA ILE A 200 10.07 -56.39 0.40
C ILE A 200 10.75 -55.06 0.77
N ILE A 201 12.00 -55.11 1.25
CA ILE A 201 12.80 -53.93 1.60
C ILE A 201 13.01 -53.04 0.37
N LYS A 202 13.34 -53.65 -0.78
CA LYS A 202 13.59 -52.94 -2.04
C LYS A 202 12.31 -52.29 -2.57
N ARG A 203 11.17 -52.99 -2.57
CA ARG A 203 9.89 -52.47 -3.05
C ARG A 203 9.38 -51.28 -2.23
N ASN A 204 9.62 -51.29 -0.93
CA ASN A 204 9.11 -50.26 -0.01
C ASN A 204 10.13 -49.16 0.32
N ASN A 205 11.30 -49.14 -0.33
CA ASN A 205 12.37 -48.17 -0.09
C ASN A 205 12.71 -47.99 1.41
N ILE A 206 12.76 -49.09 2.16
CA ILE A 206 12.97 -49.03 3.60
C ILE A 206 14.44 -48.63 3.89
N PRO A 207 14.69 -47.57 4.67
CA PRO A 207 16.04 -47.18 5.05
C PRO A 207 16.69 -48.29 5.88
N LYS A 208 17.84 -48.75 5.41
CA LYS A 208 18.68 -49.76 6.07
C LYS A 208 19.99 -49.14 6.54
N TYR A 209 20.46 -49.59 7.70
CA TYR A 209 21.69 -49.12 8.31
C TYR A 209 22.65 -50.29 8.47
N ARG A 210 23.88 -50.15 7.99
CA ARG A 210 24.93 -51.16 8.22
C ARG A 210 25.74 -50.76 9.45
N ASN A 211 25.84 -51.65 10.42
CA ASN A 211 26.76 -51.51 11.54
C ASN A 211 27.60 -52.80 11.62
N GLY A 212 28.86 -52.71 11.18
CA GLY A 212 29.76 -53.85 11.01
C GLY A 212 29.25 -54.88 9.97
N ARG A 213 29.13 -56.14 10.40
CA ARG A 213 28.63 -57.26 9.57
C ARG A 213 27.10 -57.27 9.45
N TYR A 214 26.39 -56.63 10.37
CA TYR A 214 24.94 -56.69 10.44
C TYR A 214 24.27 -55.52 9.72
N VAL A 215 23.08 -55.79 9.17
CA VAL A 215 22.21 -54.80 8.55
C VAL A 215 20.97 -54.66 9.42
N TYR A 216 20.71 -53.43 9.85
CA TYR A 216 19.65 -53.06 10.77
C TYR A 216 18.53 -52.32 10.05
N ILE A 217 17.31 -52.61 10.48
CA ILE A 217 16.10 -51.99 9.98
C ILE A 217 15.23 -51.59 11.17
N SER A 218 14.57 -50.44 11.11
CA SER A 218 13.68 -50.00 12.19
C SER A 218 12.50 -50.94 12.36
N LYS A 219 12.22 -51.34 13.62
CA LYS A 219 11.08 -52.20 13.97
C LYS A 219 9.77 -51.61 13.43
N LYS A 220 9.55 -50.30 13.64
CA LYS A 220 8.33 -49.60 13.21
C LYS A 220 8.04 -49.75 11.72
N LEU A 221 9.08 -49.63 10.89
CA LEU A 221 8.94 -49.70 9.44
C LEU A 221 8.67 -51.12 8.95
N ILE A 222 9.29 -52.11 9.58
CA ILE A 222 9.07 -53.53 9.24
C ILE A 222 7.66 -53.97 9.62
N HIS A 223 7.19 -53.64 10.82
CA HIS A 223 5.82 -53.93 11.24
C HIS A 223 4.78 -53.24 10.34
N GLN A 224 5.03 -51.98 9.95
CA GLN A 224 4.14 -51.26 9.04
C GLN A 224 4.03 -51.93 7.66
N VAL A 225 5.13 -52.49 7.14
CA VAL A 225 5.15 -53.11 5.81
C VAL A 225 4.62 -54.54 5.83
N LEU A 226 4.81 -55.27 6.94
CA LEU A 226 4.40 -56.66 7.09
C LEU A 226 3.00 -56.83 7.71
N ASN A 227 2.28 -55.72 8.00
CA ASN A 227 0.90 -55.70 8.54
C ASN A 227 0.67 -56.69 9.70
N TYR A 228 1.51 -56.60 10.72
CA TYR A 228 1.38 -57.32 12.00
C TYR A 228 1.39 -56.34 13.17
#